data_AF-A0ABC9SRJ7-F1
#
_entry.id   AF-A0ABC9SRJ7-F1
#
_cell.length_a   1.000
_cell.length_b   1.000
_cell.length_c   1.000
_cell.angle_alpha   90.00
_cell.angle_beta   90.00
_cell.angle_gamma   90.00
#
_symmetry.space_group_name_H-M   'P 1'
#
loop_
_entity.id
_entity.type
_entity.pdbx_description
1 polymer ?
#
loop_
_entity_poly.entity_id
_entity_poly.type
_entity_poly.pdbx_seq_one_letter_code
_entity_poly.pdbx_strand_id
1 'polypeptide(L)'
;MKKFVCTVTRVDKFTIALDENKMNASWLENFKNNFYDIEDLKGHADMIAQYRARFGHECIEGYGIPLENGKPPIGVSEDDRRIFDAINIHVVSEDNNCEVEVKEIGKVEKDNNER
;
A
#
# COMPACT_ATOMS: atom_id res chain seq x y z
N MET A 1 4.49 -1.64 -34.41
CA MET A 1 3.72 -1.00 -33.31
C MET A 1 4.33 0.35 -32.98
N LYS A 2 3.65 1.26 -32.26
CA LYS A 2 4.28 2.45 -31.67
C LYS A 2 4.69 2.16 -30.22
N LYS A 3 5.72 2.84 -29.71
CA LYS A 3 6.17 2.76 -28.32
C LYS A 3 5.94 4.10 -27.62
N PHE A 4 5.50 4.05 -26.38
CA PHE A 4 5.30 5.21 -25.54
C PHE A 4 5.95 4.96 -24.18
N VAL A 5 6.57 6.00 -23.62
CA VAL A 5 6.92 6.04 -22.20
C VAL A 5 5.82 6.85 -21.52
N CYS A 6 5.24 6.27 -20.47
CA CYS A 6 4.25 6.92 -19.63
C CYS A 6 4.86 7.13 -18.25
N THR A 7 4.94 8.38 -17.79
CA THR A 7 5.29 8.71 -16.40
C THR A 7 4.02 9.02 -15.65
N VAL A 8 3.78 8.34 -14.55
CA VAL A 8 2.58 8.51 -13.72
C VAL A 8 3.02 9.05 -12.37
N THR A 9 2.48 10.20 -11.99
CA THR A 9 2.69 10.83 -10.68
C THR A 9 1.37 10.89 -9.95
N ARG A 10 1.30 10.34 -8.73
CA ARG A 10 0.10 10.39 -7.89
C ARG A 10 0.45 10.92 -6.50
N VAL A 11 -0.45 11.71 -5.93
CA VAL A 11 -0.37 12.19 -4.55
C VAL A 11 -1.57 11.71 -3.76
N ASP A 12 -1.33 10.76 -2.87
CA ASP A 12 -2.32 10.29 -1.90
C ASP A 12 -2.03 10.88 -0.52
N LYS A 13 -3.08 11.09 0.26
CA LYS A 13 -3.00 11.60 1.62
C LYS A 13 -3.82 10.70 2.54
N PHE A 14 -3.13 10.16 3.54
CA PHE A 14 -3.71 9.31 4.58
C PHE A 14 -3.42 9.89 5.96
N THR A 15 -4.28 9.58 6.92
CA THR A 15 -3.94 9.63 8.35
C THR A 15 -3.96 8.19 8.86
N ILE A 16 -2.86 7.73 9.44
CA ILE A 16 -2.73 6.37 9.96
C ILE A 16 -2.82 6.41 11.47
N ALA A 17 -3.81 5.74 12.04
CA ALA A 17 -3.95 5.56 13.48
C ALA A 17 -3.43 4.17 13.86
N LEU A 18 -2.58 4.11 14.88
CA LEU A 18 -1.95 2.90 15.40
C LEU A 18 -2.26 2.78 16.91
N ASP A 19 -2.81 1.65 17.34
CA ASP A 19 -3.11 1.38 18.75
C ASP A 19 -1.86 0.89 19.47
N GLU A 20 -1.24 1.77 20.26
CA GLU A 20 -0.01 1.49 21.01
C GLU A 20 -0.16 0.38 22.06
N ASN A 21 -1.39 0.06 22.49
CA ASN A 21 -1.60 -1.03 23.44
C ASN A 21 -1.43 -2.40 22.76
N LYS A 22 -1.81 -2.51 21.49
CA LYS A 22 -1.68 -3.73 20.68
C LYS A 22 -0.33 -3.78 19.97
N MET A 23 0.11 -2.65 19.43
CA MET A 23 1.44 -2.46 18.82
C MET A 23 2.47 -1.98 19.85
N ASN A 24 2.49 -2.64 21.01
CA ASN A 24 3.39 -2.32 22.11
C ASN A 24 4.84 -2.81 21.84
N ALA A 25 5.76 -2.57 22.78
CA ALA A 25 7.17 -2.93 22.65
C ALA A 25 7.40 -4.41 22.27
N SER A 26 6.63 -5.35 22.82
CA SER A 26 6.77 -6.78 22.48
C SER A 26 6.33 -7.07 21.06
N TRP A 27 5.31 -6.36 20.56
CA TRP A 27 4.87 -6.47 19.17
C TRP A 27 5.91 -5.88 18.23
N LEU A 28 6.46 -4.69 18.54
CA LEU A 28 7.50 -4.04 17.73
C LEU A 28 8.76 -4.92 17.62
N GLU A 29 9.22 -5.49 18.73
CA GLU A 29 10.37 -6.40 18.73
C GLU A 29 10.07 -7.67 17.92
N ASN A 30 8.89 -8.27 18.08
CA ASN A 30 8.49 -9.43 17.29
C ASN A 30 8.43 -9.10 15.80
N PHE A 31 7.86 -7.94 15.45
CA PHE A 31 7.76 -7.50 14.07
C PHE A 31 9.16 -7.34 13.46
N LYS A 32 10.05 -6.61 14.14
CA LYS A 32 11.44 -6.40 13.70
C LYS A 32 12.20 -7.70 13.48
N ASN A 33 11.98 -8.69 14.33
CA ASN A 33 12.66 -9.99 14.24
C ASN A 33 12.15 -10.90 13.11
N ASN A 34 10.92 -10.68 12.61
CA ASN A 34 10.28 -11.58 11.64
C ASN A 34 10.00 -10.94 10.28
N PHE A 35 9.92 -9.61 10.20
CA PHE A 35 9.49 -8.90 8.99
C PHE A 35 10.53 -7.85 8.56
N TYR A 36 10.40 -6.61 9.02
CA TYR A 36 11.22 -5.48 8.57
C TYR A 36 11.88 -4.76 9.76
N ASP A 37 13.08 -4.23 9.56
CA ASP A 37 13.83 -3.48 10.58
C ASP A 37 13.23 -2.07 10.80
N ILE A 38 12.08 -2.03 11.47
CA ILE A 38 11.33 -0.82 11.83
C ILE A 38 11.21 -0.79 13.34
N GLU A 39 11.63 0.32 13.96
CA GLU A 39 11.77 0.41 15.42
C GLU A 39 10.66 1.22 16.09
N ASP A 40 9.95 2.06 15.33
CA ASP A 40 8.95 2.98 15.88
C ASP A 40 7.66 3.03 15.06
N LEU A 41 6.60 3.49 15.70
CA LEU A 41 5.27 3.60 15.09
C LEU A 41 5.25 4.55 13.89
N LYS A 42 6.16 5.53 13.83
CA LYS A 42 6.28 6.43 12.69
C LYS A 42 6.74 5.68 11.44
N GLY A 43 7.76 4.82 11.57
CA GLY A 43 8.23 3.96 10.49
C GLY A 43 7.18 2.94 10.07
N HIS A 44 6.39 2.41 11.02
CA HIS A 44 5.26 1.55 10.68
C HIS A 44 4.20 2.29 9.87
N ALA A 45 3.84 3.53 10.26
CA ALA A 45 2.89 4.35 9.52
C ALA A 45 3.38 4.65 8.08
N ASP A 46 4.68 4.91 7.89
CA ASP A 46 5.29 5.09 6.57
C ASP A 46 5.15 3.82 5.70
N MET A 47 5.55 2.67 6.25
CA MET A 47 5.45 1.38 5.54
C MET A 47 4.00 1.07 5.13
N ILE A 48 3.05 1.25 6.06
CA ILE A 48 1.62 1.03 5.81
C ILE A 48 1.10 1.96 4.69
N ALA A 49 1.47 3.24 4.73
CA ALA A 49 1.07 4.20 3.70
C ALA A 49 1.65 3.83 2.31
N GLN A 50 2.91 3.41 2.25
CA GLN A 50 3.54 2.95 1.01
C GLN A 50 2.86 1.70 0.45
N TYR A 51 2.54 0.72 1.30
CA TYR A 51 1.82 -0.48 0.89
C TYR A 51 0.42 -0.13 0.38
N ARG A 52 -0.32 0.72 1.11
CA ARG A 52 -1.64 1.19 0.68
C ARG A 52 -1.57 1.82 -0.71
N ALA A 53 -0.64 2.74 -0.93
CA ALA A 53 -0.50 3.39 -2.23
C ALA A 53 -0.20 2.39 -3.36
N ARG A 54 0.62 1.36 -3.11
CA ARG A 54 1.05 0.43 -4.16
C ARG A 54 0.04 -0.69 -4.44
N PHE A 55 -0.67 -1.15 -3.42
CA PHE A 55 -1.44 -2.40 -3.47
C PHE A 55 -2.91 -2.25 -3.04
N GLY A 56 -3.35 -1.04 -2.65
CA GLY A 56 -4.74 -0.78 -2.27
C GLY A 56 -5.14 -1.47 -0.96
N HIS A 57 -6.17 -2.30 -1.02
CA HIS A 57 -6.85 -2.88 0.16
C HIS A 57 -6.30 -4.27 0.57
N GLU A 58 -5.14 -4.66 0.05
CA GLU A 58 -4.59 -5.99 0.29
C GLU A 58 -4.09 -6.19 1.72
N CYS A 59 -3.95 -7.47 2.11
CA CYS A 59 -3.30 -7.85 3.36
C CYS A 59 -1.82 -7.45 3.31
N ILE A 60 -1.38 -6.66 4.28
CA ILE A 60 -0.01 -6.19 4.40
C ILE A 60 0.77 -7.22 5.22
N GLU A 61 1.88 -7.70 4.68
CA GLU A 61 2.75 -8.65 5.38
C GLU A 61 3.22 -8.09 6.73
N GLY A 62 3.04 -8.89 7.79
CA GLY A 62 3.35 -8.49 9.17
C GLY A 62 2.31 -7.60 9.86
N TYR A 63 1.37 -7.00 9.12
CA TYR A 63 0.34 -6.12 9.69
C TYR A 63 -1.10 -6.64 9.53
N GLY A 64 -1.34 -7.65 8.68
CA GLY A 64 -2.70 -8.11 8.39
C GLY A 64 -3.47 -7.15 7.49
N ILE A 65 -4.80 -7.10 7.64
CA ILE A 65 -5.69 -6.19 6.91
C ILE A 65 -6.05 -5.02 7.85
N PRO A 66 -5.54 -3.81 7.60
CA PRO A 66 -5.95 -2.62 8.33
C PRO A 66 -7.43 -2.31 8.15
N LEU A 67 -8.03 -1.64 9.14
CA LEU A 67 -9.32 -1.00 8.95
C LEU A 67 -9.16 0.21 8.01
N GLU A 68 -10.22 0.51 7.26
CA GLU A 68 -10.37 1.69 6.45
C GLU A 68 -11.55 2.52 6.99
N ASN A 69 -11.26 3.73 7.46
CA ASN A 69 -12.26 4.60 8.09
C ASN A 69 -13.09 3.89 9.19
N GLY A 70 -12.44 3.01 9.96
CA GLY A 70 -13.02 2.27 11.09
C GLY A 70 -13.78 0.99 10.70
N LYS A 71 -13.72 0.55 9.44
CA LYS A 71 -14.41 -0.66 8.96
C LYS A 71 -13.47 -1.54 8.14
N PRO A 72 -13.76 -2.84 7.97
CA PRO A 72 -13.05 -3.65 7.00
C PRO A 72 -13.10 -3.00 5.60
N PRO A 73 -12.01 -3.07 4.82
CA PRO A 73 -11.99 -2.57 3.45
C PRO A 73 -13.05 -3.24 2.57
N ILE A 74 -13.39 -2.61 1.44
CA ILE A 74 -14.38 -3.17 0.51
C ILE A 74 -13.96 -4.57 0.05
N GLY A 75 -14.90 -5.53 0.10
CA GLY A 75 -14.65 -6.92 -0.29
C GLY A 75 -14.02 -7.79 0.81
N VAL A 76 -13.73 -7.24 1.98
CA VAL A 76 -13.28 -8.00 3.17
C VAL A 76 -14.47 -8.26 4.09
N SER A 77 -14.63 -9.51 4.54
CA SER A 77 -15.68 -9.87 5.49
C SER A 77 -15.33 -9.39 6.90
N GLU A 78 -16.33 -9.00 7.70
CA GLU A 78 -16.13 -8.52 9.08
C GLU A 78 -15.49 -9.57 10.02
N ASP A 79 -15.65 -10.86 9.69
CA ASP A 79 -15.08 -11.99 10.44
C ASP A 79 -13.74 -12.49 9.89
N ASP A 80 -13.13 -11.77 8.93
CA ASP A 80 -11.84 -12.18 8.39
C ASP A 80 -10.77 -12.07 9.48
N ARG A 81 -10.23 -13.24 9.88
CA ARG A 81 -9.19 -13.37 10.91
C ARG A 81 -7.91 -12.59 10.64
N ARG A 82 -7.71 -12.09 9.42
CA ARG A 82 -6.55 -11.27 9.05
C ARG A 82 -6.75 -9.81 9.36
N ILE A 83 -7.98 -9.37 9.69
CA ILE A 83 -8.24 -8.01 10.14
C ILE A 83 -7.40 -7.74 11.38
N PHE A 84 -6.63 -6.65 11.34
CA PHE A 84 -5.88 -6.17 12.48
C PHE A 84 -6.36 -4.77 12.84
N ASP A 85 -7.28 -4.74 13.80
CA ASP A 85 -7.98 -3.54 14.26
C ASP A 85 -7.09 -2.57 15.08
N ALA A 86 -5.81 -2.91 15.28
CA ALA A 86 -4.81 -1.99 15.81
C ALA A 86 -4.42 -0.90 14.81
N ILE A 87 -4.74 -1.08 13.52
CA ILE A 87 -4.38 -0.17 12.43
C ILE A 87 -5.65 0.32 11.77
N ASN A 88 -5.78 1.64 11.64
CA ASN A 88 -6.85 2.25 10.88
C ASN A 88 -6.31 3.31 9.92
N ILE A 89 -6.59 3.12 8.64
CA ILE A 89 -6.25 4.04 7.56
C ILE A 89 -7.44 4.97 7.32
N HIS A 90 -7.24 6.26 7.60
CA HIS A 90 -8.18 7.30 7.21
C HIS A 90 -7.76 7.87 5.86
N VAL A 91 -8.57 7.62 4.85
CA VAL A 91 -8.34 8.12 3.48
C VAL A 91 -8.78 9.58 3.40
N VAL A 92 -7.82 10.50 3.32
CA VAL A 92 -8.09 11.94 3.15
C VAL A 92 -8.26 12.28 1.68
N SER A 93 -7.40 11.72 0.82
CA SER A 93 -7.48 11.81 -0.63
C SER A 93 -6.69 10.66 -1.24
N GLU A 94 -7.30 9.91 -2.14
CA GLU A 94 -6.67 8.81 -2.87
C GLU A 94 -7.14 8.90 -4.32
N ASP A 95 -6.24 8.70 -5.29
CA ASP A 95 -6.50 8.77 -6.74
C ASP A 95 -7.01 10.12 -7.30
N ASN A 96 -7.23 11.13 -6.46
CA ASN A 96 -7.74 12.44 -6.89
C ASN A 96 -6.70 13.33 -7.60
N ASN A 97 -5.40 13.15 -7.30
CA ASN A 97 -4.32 13.94 -7.87
C ASN A 97 -3.35 13.01 -8.60
N CYS A 98 -3.67 12.71 -9.86
CA CYS A 98 -2.91 11.81 -10.72
C CYS A 98 -2.62 12.50 -12.05
N GLU A 99 -1.33 12.67 -12.36
CA GLU A 99 -0.84 13.26 -13.59
C GLU A 99 -0.12 12.18 -14.41
N VAL A 100 -0.41 12.16 -15.72
CA VAL A 100 0.21 11.22 -16.66
C VAL A 100 0.88 11.99 -17.79
N GLU A 101 2.20 11.86 -17.89
CA GLU A 101 2.97 12.35 -19.04
C GLU A 101 3.21 11.22 -20.04
N VAL A 102 2.86 11.42 -21.30
CA VAL A 102 3.04 10.43 -22.38
C VAL A 102 4.01 10.95 -23.43
N LYS A 103 5.06 10.19 -23.75
CA LYS A 103 6.05 10.52 -24.78
C LYS A 103 6.17 9.36 -25.78
N GLU A 104 5.95 9.60 -27.07
CA GLU A 104 6.22 8.60 -28.13
C GLU A 104 7.74 8.43 -28.29
N ILE A 105 8.23 7.20 -28.20
CA ILE A 105 9.67 6.88 -28.26
C ILE A 105 10.06 6.04 -29.50
N GLY A 106 9.17 5.94 -30.50
CA GLY A 106 9.46 5.34 -31.80
C GLY A 106 8.56 4.18 -32.20
N LYS A 107 8.91 3.49 -33.30
CA LYS A 107 8.17 2.34 -33.83
C LYS A 107 8.86 1.02 -33.45
N VAL A 108 8.08 0.02 -33.04
CA VAL A 108 8.47 -1.39 -32.98
C VAL A 108 8.34 -1.97 -34.39
N GLU A 109 9.44 -2.47 -34.95
CA GLU A 109 9.38 -3.39 -36.09
C GLU A 109 8.78 -4.72 -35.62
N LYS A 110 7.97 -5.39 -36.44
CA LYS A 110 7.46 -6.71 -36.05
C LYS A 110 8.66 -7.67 -36.01
N ASP A 111 8.91 -8.28 -34.86
CA ASP A 111 9.81 -9.42 -34.79
C ASP A 111 9.21 -10.54 -35.65
N ASN A 112 9.77 -10.73 -36.85
CA ASN A 112 9.54 -11.90 -37.67
C ASN A 112 10.29 -13.08 -37.05
N ASN A 113 9.84 -13.54 -35.89
CA ASN A 113 10.25 -14.83 -35.33
C ASN A 113 9.04 -15.77 -35.37
N GLU A 114 8.61 -16.09 -36.60
CA GLU A 114 7.91 -17.33 -36.88
C GLU A 114 8.97 -18.43 -37.01
N ARG A 115 9.04 -19.30 -35.99
CA ARG A 115 9.54 -20.68 -36.10
C ARG A 115 8.69 -21.58 -35.22
#